data_AF-A0A7S2DRR1-F1
#
_entry.id   AF-A0A7S2DRR1-F1
#
_cell.length_a   1.000
_cell.length_b   1.000
_cell.length_c   1.000
_cell.angle_alpha   90.00
_cell.angle_beta   90.00
_cell.angle_gamma   90.00
#
_symmetry.space_group_name_H-M   'P 1'
#
loop_
_entity.id
_entity.type
_entity.pdbx_description
1 polymer ?
#
loop_
_entity_poly.entity_id
_entity_poly.type
_entity_poly.pdbx_seq_one_letter_code
_entity_poly.pdbx_strand_id
1 'polypeptide(L)'
;MAGSSEKKLMASNQAILSKYRWILLGLNALYVAYRVAFLWDTFSGWHAAGYALTIIVYAVCWWLFTMSAKPKFASVAEGGKLISAGIDLNQPGVMEYTWDIMYVMMFVQIGSGFISDWFWLFAVIPPSFGLYFLWIKVIYPWISKPDPEAQLAQEQQPGRNQRGVRQQKQR
;
A
#
# COMPACT_ATOMS: atom_id res chain seq x y z
N MET A 1 -17.45 -18.11 24.49
CA MET A 1 -18.06 -16.97 23.76
C MET A 1 -17.14 -16.56 22.62
N ALA A 2 -17.29 -17.13 21.42
CA ALA A 2 -16.31 -16.98 20.33
C ALA A 2 -16.57 -15.76 19.39
N GLY A 3 -17.68 -15.03 19.55
CA GLY A 3 -18.05 -13.92 18.65
C GLY A 3 -17.97 -12.51 19.24
N SER A 4 -17.64 -12.36 20.53
CA SER A 4 -17.58 -11.04 21.17
C SER A 4 -16.34 -10.23 20.76
N SER A 5 -15.20 -10.90 20.58
CA SER A 5 -13.94 -10.25 20.18
C SER A 5 -14.01 -9.76 18.73
N GLU A 6 -14.56 -10.56 17.81
CA GLU A 6 -14.73 -10.15 16.42
C GLU A 6 -15.72 -8.99 16.26
N LYS A 7 -16.83 -8.99 17.02
CA LYS A 7 -17.76 -7.86 17.03
C LYS A 7 -17.10 -6.57 17.51
N LYS A 8 -16.25 -6.65 18.55
CA LYS A 8 -15.46 -5.51 19.03
C LYS A 8 -14.47 -5.02 17.98
N LEU A 9 -13.77 -5.94 17.32
CA LEU A 9 -12.83 -5.62 16.24
C LEU A 9 -13.52 -4.91 15.07
N MET A 10 -14.66 -5.45 14.63
CA MET A 10 -15.47 -4.84 13.57
C MET A 10 -15.90 -3.42 13.94
N ALA A 11 -16.43 -3.22 15.16
CA ALA A 11 -16.84 -1.90 15.62
C ALA A 11 -15.66 -0.91 15.69
N SER A 12 -14.50 -1.37 16.15
CA SER A 12 -13.26 -0.57 16.20
C SER A 12 -12.82 -0.15 14.79
N ASN A 13 -12.75 -1.08 13.84
CA ASN A 13 -12.36 -0.81 12.46
C ASN A 13 -13.31 0.20 11.78
N GLN A 14 -14.63 0.06 11.99
CA GLN A 14 -15.62 1.00 11.45
C GLN A 14 -15.49 2.40 12.08
N ALA A 15 -15.22 2.48 13.39
CA ALA A 15 -14.97 3.74 14.06
C ALA A 15 -13.72 4.45 13.48
N ILE A 16 -12.62 3.71 13.29
CA ILE A 16 -11.39 4.22 12.67
C ILE A 16 -11.69 4.75 11.26
N LEU A 17 -12.28 3.93 10.38
CA LEU A 17 -12.60 4.35 9.01
C LEU A 17 -13.46 5.61 8.99
N SER A 18 -14.51 5.67 9.81
CA SER A 18 -15.41 6.82 9.87
C SER A 18 -14.69 8.09 10.31
N LYS A 19 -13.84 8.01 11.34
CA LYS A 19 -13.02 9.12 11.84
C LYS A 19 -12.09 9.65 10.75
N TYR A 20 -11.33 8.78 10.10
CA TYR A 20 -10.37 9.19 9.08
C TYR A 20 -11.02 9.68 7.80
N ARG A 21 -12.20 9.19 7.45
CA ARG A 21 -13.00 9.75 6.35
C ARG A 21 -13.30 11.23 6.57
N TRP A 22 -13.73 11.59 7.78
CA TRP A 22 -14.02 12.99 8.11
C TRP A 22 -12.77 13.85 8.13
N ILE A 23 -11.65 13.31 8.63
CA ILE A 23 -10.36 14.01 8.61
C ILE A 23 -9.91 14.28 7.16
N LEU A 24 -9.94 13.27 6.29
CA LEU A 24 -9.54 13.40 4.88
C LEU A 24 -10.45 14.37 4.12
N LEU A 25 -11.76 14.31 4.35
CA LEU A 25 -12.71 15.28 3.78
C LEU A 25 -12.43 16.70 4.27
N GLY A 26 -12.17 16.86 5.57
CA GLY A 26 -11.82 18.15 6.16
C GLY A 26 -10.53 18.73 5.57
N LEU A 27 -9.49 17.93 5.42
CA LEU A 27 -8.22 18.35 4.81
C LEU A 27 -8.39 18.76 3.34
N ASN A 28 -9.13 17.97 2.57
CA ASN A 28 -9.41 18.30 1.17
C ASN A 28 -10.24 19.57 1.05
N ALA A 29 -11.29 19.71 1.86
CA ALA A 29 -12.13 20.91 1.88
C ALA A 29 -11.31 22.15 2.27
N LEU A 30 -10.47 22.05 3.29
CA LEU A 30 -9.61 23.13 3.76
C LEU A 30 -8.57 23.53 2.71
N TYR A 31 -7.97 22.55 2.04
CA TYR A 31 -7.03 22.80 0.96
C TYR A 31 -7.69 23.47 -0.26
N VAL A 32 -8.86 22.98 -0.68
CA VAL A 32 -9.61 23.57 -1.80
C VAL A 32 -10.09 24.97 -1.42
N ALA A 33 -10.62 25.16 -0.21
CA ALA A 33 -11.07 26.47 0.28
C ALA A 33 -9.93 27.48 0.32
N TYR A 34 -8.76 27.09 0.85
CA TYR A 34 -7.58 27.95 0.87
C TYR A 34 -7.13 28.32 -0.55
N ARG A 35 -7.09 27.35 -1.46
CA ARG A 35 -6.63 27.56 -2.83
C ARG A 35 -7.60 28.39 -3.67
N VAL A 36 -8.91 28.21 -3.50
CA VAL A 36 -9.95 29.04 -4.15
C VAL A 36 -9.99 30.45 -3.55
N ALA A 37 -9.81 30.60 -2.24
CA ALA A 37 -9.89 31.90 -1.58
C ALA A 37 -8.65 32.78 -1.80
N PHE A 38 -7.45 32.20 -1.85
CA PHE A 38 -6.20 32.98 -1.88
C PHE A 38 -5.38 32.84 -3.17
N LEU A 39 -5.53 31.76 -3.96
CA LEU A 39 -4.63 31.44 -5.08
C LEU A 39 -5.35 31.23 -6.42
N TRP A 40 -6.51 31.86 -6.64
CA TRP A 40 -7.29 31.69 -7.88
C TRP A 40 -6.50 32.09 -9.14
N ASP A 41 -5.59 33.06 -9.02
CA ASP A 41 -4.76 33.59 -10.12
C ASP A 41 -3.47 32.78 -10.36
N THR A 42 -3.02 31.99 -9.37
CA THR A 42 -1.77 31.18 -9.42
C THR A 42 -2.04 29.71 -9.73
N PHE A 43 -3.23 29.37 -10.22
CA PHE A 43 -3.62 27.99 -10.50
C PHE A 43 -2.93 27.43 -11.76
N SER A 44 -1.64 27.11 -11.62
CA SER A 44 -0.87 26.40 -12.63
C SER A 44 -1.26 24.92 -12.67
N GLY A 45 -1.22 24.31 -13.85
CA GLY A 45 -1.49 22.87 -14.05
C GLY A 45 -0.62 21.96 -13.18
N TRP A 46 0.54 22.45 -12.73
CA TRP A 46 1.42 21.77 -11.76
C TRP A 46 0.71 21.47 -10.42
N HIS A 47 -0.06 22.43 -9.92
CA HIS A 47 -0.80 22.30 -8.67
C HIS A 47 -2.00 21.37 -8.80
N ALA A 48 -2.66 21.38 -9.97
CA ALA A 48 -3.75 20.47 -10.28
C ALA A 48 -3.24 19.02 -10.40
N ALA A 49 -2.09 18.81 -11.05
CA ALA A 49 -1.46 17.49 -11.18
C ALA A 49 -1.02 16.94 -9.82
N GLY A 50 -0.40 17.78 -8.98
CA GLY A 50 -0.07 17.43 -7.61
C GLY A 50 -1.32 17.03 -6.82
N TYR A 51 -2.37 17.84 -6.87
CA TYR A 51 -3.61 17.55 -6.15
C TYR A 51 -4.26 16.24 -6.63
N ALA A 52 -4.29 16.00 -7.95
CA ALA A 52 -4.75 14.73 -8.52
C ALA A 52 -3.94 13.54 -7.99
N LEU A 53 -2.61 13.66 -7.88
CA LEU A 53 -1.77 12.62 -7.29
C LEU A 53 -2.14 12.33 -5.83
N THR A 54 -2.38 13.36 -5.02
CA THR A 54 -2.81 13.16 -3.62
C THR A 54 -4.14 12.42 -3.53
N ILE A 55 -5.12 12.77 -4.39
CA ILE A 55 -6.41 12.09 -4.46
C ILE A 55 -6.22 10.63 -4.84
N ILE A 56 -5.38 10.32 -5.83
CA ILE A 56 -5.09 8.95 -6.25
C ILE A 56 -4.50 8.15 -5.09
N VAL A 57 -3.51 8.69 -4.38
CA VAL A 57 -2.90 8.01 -3.23
C VAL A 57 -3.92 7.77 -2.12
N TYR A 58 -4.74 8.77 -1.78
CA TYR A 58 -5.82 8.58 -0.81
C TYR A 58 -6.83 7.52 -1.26
N ALA A 59 -7.19 7.48 -2.54
CA ALA A 59 -8.09 6.46 -3.06
C ALA A 59 -7.49 5.05 -2.94
N VAL A 60 -6.20 4.88 -3.24
CA VAL A 60 -5.50 3.60 -3.09
C VAL A 60 -5.40 3.17 -1.63
N CYS A 61 -4.96 4.05 -0.73
CA CYS A 61 -4.90 3.76 0.71
C CYS A 61 -6.29 3.42 1.27
N TRP A 62 -7.32 4.18 0.89
CA TRP A 62 -8.70 3.93 1.30
C TRP A 62 -9.22 2.59 0.78
N TRP A 63 -8.91 2.25 -0.48
CA TRP A 63 -9.25 0.95 -1.05
C TRP A 63 -8.59 -0.19 -0.27
N LEU A 64 -7.31 -0.06 0.10
CA LEU A 64 -6.61 -1.05 0.93
C LEU A 64 -7.26 -1.20 2.31
N PHE A 65 -7.55 -0.10 3.01
CA PHE A 65 -8.19 -0.18 4.33
C PHE A 65 -9.58 -0.81 4.27
N THR A 66 -10.39 -0.38 3.31
CA THR A 66 -11.73 -0.95 3.15
C THR A 66 -11.68 -2.41 2.75
N MET A 67 -10.71 -2.84 1.94
CA MET A 67 -10.52 -4.25 1.57
C MET A 67 -10.07 -5.11 2.76
N SER A 68 -9.15 -4.60 3.59
CA SER A 68 -8.66 -5.30 4.78
C SER A 68 -9.70 -5.41 5.88
N ALA A 69 -10.54 -4.38 6.05
CA ALA A 69 -11.57 -4.33 7.09
C ALA A 69 -12.95 -4.85 6.64
N LYS A 70 -13.10 -5.53 5.48
CA LYS A 70 -14.40 -6.06 5.04
C LYS A 70 -14.87 -7.18 5.98
N PRO A 71 -16.00 -7.02 6.69
CA PRO A 71 -16.57 -8.10 7.47
C PRO A 71 -17.19 -9.16 6.55
N LYS A 72 -16.96 -10.43 6.86
CA LYS A 72 -17.59 -11.58 6.20
C LYS A 72 -18.68 -12.12 7.10
N PHE A 73 -19.91 -12.15 6.57
CA PHE A 73 -21.08 -12.71 7.25
C PHE A 73 -21.45 -14.06 6.64
N ALA A 74 -21.97 -14.97 7.47
CA ALA A 74 -22.56 -16.21 7.02
C ALA A 74 -23.80 -15.94 6.15
N SER A 75 -24.13 -16.89 5.27
CA SER A 75 -25.30 -16.75 4.41
C SER A 75 -26.57 -16.59 5.25
N VAL A 76 -27.61 -15.99 4.67
CA VAL A 76 -28.90 -15.76 5.34
C VAL A 76 -29.51 -17.09 5.85
N ALA A 77 -29.21 -18.22 5.18
CA ALA A 77 -29.66 -19.55 5.59
C ALA A 77 -29.01 -20.08 6.88
N GLU A 78 -27.83 -19.57 7.25
CA GLU A 78 -27.06 -19.99 8.45
C GLU A 78 -27.24 -19.00 9.63
N GLY A 79 -28.19 -18.08 9.53
CA GLY A 79 -28.54 -17.15 10.61
C GLY A 79 -27.68 -15.89 10.68
N GLY A 80 -26.96 -15.54 9.60
CA GLY A 80 -26.31 -14.22 9.46
C GLY A 80 -25.21 -13.93 10.49
N LYS A 81 -24.60 -14.97 11.08
CA LYS A 81 -23.52 -14.81 12.06
C LYS A 81 -22.27 -14.21 11.40
N LEU A 82 -21.59 -13.33 12.12
CA LEU A 82 -20.28 -12.81 11.72
C LEU A 82 -19.28 -13.99 11.69
N ILE A 83 -18.68 -14.25 10.53
CA ILE A 83 -17.67 -15.31 10.32
C ILE A 83 -16.27 -14.74 10.55
N SER A 84 -16.04 -13.50 10.12
CA SER A 84 -14.78 -12.80 10.33
C SER A 84 -14.99 -11.29 10.24
N ALA A 85 -14.39 -10.55 11.16
CA ALA A 85 -14.42 -9.09 11.19
C ALA A 85 -13.44 -8.42 10.20
N GLY A 86 -12.62 -9.21 9.49
CA GLY A 86 -11.49 -8.70 8.71
C GLY A 86 -10.21 -8.56 9.53
N ILE A 87 -9.21 -7.92 8.93
CA ILE A 87 -7.91 -7.65 9.54
C ILE A 87 -8.03 -6.40 10.42
N ASP A 88 -7.34 -6.40 11.57
CA ASP A 88 -7.24 -5.20 12.41
C ASP A 88 -6.44 -4.11 11.67
N LEU A 89 -7.05 -2.93 11.53
CA LEU A 89 -6.40 -1.80 10.86
C LEU A 89 -5.18 -1.27 11.63
N ASN A 90 -5.06 -1.57 12.92
CA ASN A 90 -3.91 -1.20 13.74
C ASN A 90 -2.86 -2.33 13.85
N GLN A 91 -3.03 -3.43 13.10
CA GLN A 91 -2.06 -4.51 13.13
C GLN A 91 -0.72 -4.09 12.51
N PRO A 92 0.42 -4.45 13.12
CA PRO A 92 1.74 -4.21 12.53
C PRO A 92 1.90 -4.94 11.18
N GLY A 93 2.63 -4.32 10.26
CA GLY A 93 2.88 -4.85 8.91
C GLY A 93 2.28 -3.98 7.81
N VAL A 94 1.55 -4.58 6.87
CA VAL A 94 1.07 -3.87 5.66
C VAL A 94 0.16 -2.68 5.99
N MET A 95 -0.67 -2.80 7.03
CA MET A 95 -1.58 -1.72 7.44
C MET A 95 -0.82 -0.56 8.08
N GLU A 96 0.22 -0.82 8.87
CA GLU A 96 1.12 0.19 9.42
C GLU A 96 1.77 1.02 8.31
N TYR A 97 2.35 0.37 7.29
CA TYR A 97 2.90 1.08 6.13
C TYR A 97 1.84 1.89 5.37
N THR A 98 0.60 1.39 5.31
CA THR A 98 -0.51 2.12 4.67
C THR A 98 -0.88 3.38 5.47
N TRP A 99 -0.83 3.31 6.81
CA TRP A 99 -0.99 4.47 7.68
C TRP A 99 0.14 5.47 7.51
N ASP A 100 1.39 5.02 7.46
CA ASP A 100 2.55 5.89 7.25
C ASP A 100 2.43 6.67 5.94
N ILE A 101 2.08 6.00 4.84
CA ILE A 101 1.84 6.64 3.54
C ILE A 101 0.73 7.69 3.65
N MET A 102 -0.37 7.36 4.35
CA MET A 102 -1.49 8.29 4.51
C MET A 102 -1.08 9.53 5.31
N TYR A 103 -0.34 9.37 6.41
CA TYR A 103 0.13 10.49 7.23
C TYR A 103 1.15 11.36 6.50
N VAL A 104 2.11 10.76 5.79
CA VAL A 104 3.08 11.50 4.97
C VAL A 104 2.34 12.32 3.91
N MET A 105 1.34 11.73 3.24
CA MET A 105 0.59 12.46 2.23
C MET A 105 -0.26 13.60 2.81
N MET A 106 -0.87 13.41 3.98
CA MET A 106 -1.55 14.48 4.71
C MET A 106 -0.59 15.63 5.06
N PHE A 107 0.62 15.31 5.53
CA PHE A 107 1.64 16.31 5.82
C PHE A 107 2.08 17.07 4.56
N VAL A 108 2.30 16.37 3.45
CA VAL A 108 2.67 16.99 2.17
C VAL A 108 1.54 17.87 1.61
N GLN A 109 0.28 17.46 1.75
CA GLN A 109 -0.86 18.28 1.33
C GLN A 109 -0.97 19.58 2.14
N ILE A 110 -0.77 19.52 3.46
CA ILE A 110 -0.77 20.71 4.32
C ILE A 110 0.45 21.58 4.02
N GLY A 111 1.66 21.00 3.93
CA GLY A 111 2.90 21.73 3.66
C GLY A 111 2.89 22.44 2.30
N SER A 112 2.36 21.78 1.27
CA SER A 112 2.18 22.39 -0.06
C SER A 112 1.05 23.42 -0.12
N GLY A 113 0.10 23.40 0.82
CA GLY A 113 -0.93 24.41 0.95
C GLY A 113 -0.42 25.67 1.66
N PHE A 114 0.23 25.51 2.81
CA PHE A 114 0.51 26.61 3.74
C PHE A 114 1.95 27.13 3.74
N ILE A 115 2.92 26.34 3.30
CA ILE A 115 4.35 26.68 3.46
C ILE A 115 4.99 27.02 2.12
N SER A 116 5.01 26.07 1.17
CA SER A 116 5.69 26.27 -0.11
C SER A 116 5.33 25.20 -1.14
N ASP A 117 5.29 25.58 -2.41
CA ASP A 117 5.05 24.67 -3.53
C ASP A 117 6.17 23.64 -3.76
N TRP A 118 7.34 23.83 -3.16
CA TRP A 118 8.44 22.86 -3.23
C TRP A 118 8.10 21.52 -2.54
N PHE A 119 7.12 21.52 -1.62
CA PHE A 119 6.69 20.30 -0.93
C PHE A 119 6.07 19.25 -1.87
N TRP A 120 5.63 19.65 -3.07
CA TRP A 120 5.15 18.72 -4.10
C TRP A 120 6.20 17.67 -4.50
N LEU A 121 7.50 18.00 -4.42
CA LEU A 121 8.57 17.04 -4.72
C LEU A 121 8.60 15.88 -3.73
N PHE A 122 8.25 16.11 -2.47
CA PHE A 122 8.14 15.03 -1.48
C PHE A 122 6.94 14.12 -1.76
N ALA A 123 5.91 14.59 -2.45
CA ALA A 123 4.77 13.76 -2.88
C ALA A 123 5.17 12.70 -3.90
N VAL A 124 6.27 12.89 -4.63
CA VAL A 124 6.79 11.95 -5.65
C VAL A 124 7.55 10.79 -5.01
N ILE A 125 8.02 10.95 -3.77
CA ILE A 125 8.82 9.93 -3.07
C ILE A 125 8.01 8.65 -2.82
N PRO A 126 6.82 8.67 -2.18
CA PRO A 126 6.02 7.47 -1.97
C PRO A 126 5.68 6.67 -3.25
N PRO A 127 5.20 7.29 -4.35
CA PRO A 127 4.93 6.55 -5.58
C PRO A 127 6.19 6.03 -6.26
N SER A 128 7.33 6.73 -6.14
CA SER A 128 8.61 6.24 -6.67
C SER A 128 9.08 4.98 -5.95
N PHE A 129 8.96 4.94 -4.61
CA PHE A 129 9.24 3.73 -3.84
C PHE A 129 8.24 2.60 -4.15
N GLY A 130 6.96 2.92 -4.34
CA GLY A 130 5.95 1.94 -4.74
C GLY A 130 6.23 1.32 -6.11
N LEU A 131 6.58 2.15 -7.11
CA LEU A 131 6.97 1.70 -8.45
C LEU A 131 8.25 0.87 -8.42
N TYR A 132 9.24 1.25 -7.61
CA TYR A 132 10.46 0.47 -7.41
C TYR A 132 10.18 -0.91 -6.82
N PHE A 133 9.32 -0.99 -5.80
CA PHE A 133 8.96 -2.25 -5.18
C PHE A 133 8.14 -3.15 -6.13
N LEU A 134 7.21 -2.56 -6.88
CA LEU A 134 6.43 -3.24 -7.91
C LEU A 134 7.35 -3.76 -9.03
N TRP A 135 8.32 -2.95 -9.45
CA TRP A 135 9.33 -3.35 -10.43
C TRP A 135 10.11 -4.57 -9.94
N ILE A 136 10.62 -4.56 -8.70
CA ILE A 136 11.42 -5.68 -8.17
C ILE A 136 10.60 -6.93 -7.85
N LYS A 137 9.37 -6.77 -7.36
CA LYS A 137 8.56 -7.90 -6.87
C LYS A 137 7.66 -8.52 -7.93
N VAL A 138 7.21 -7.74 -8.92
CA VAL A 138 6.23 -8.18 -9.91
C VAL A 138 6.86 -8.24 -11.30
N ILE A 139 7.45 -7.15 -11.77
CA ILE A 139 7.92 -7.04 -13.16
C ILE A 139 9.22 -7.81 -13.38
N TYR A 140 10.22 -7.60 -12.50
CA TYR A 140 11.53 -8.23 -12.59
C TYR A 140 11.44 -9.77 -12.50
N PRO A 141 10.70 -10.38 -11.56
CA PRO A 141 10.58 -11.84 -11.51
C PRO A 141 9.69 -12.40 -12.61
N TRP A 142 8.87 -11.58 -13.26
CA TRP A 142 8.06 -11.98 -14.41
C TRP A 142 8.89 -12.00 -15.71
N ILE A 143 9.76 -11.00 -15.90
CA ILE A 143 10.62 -10.89 -17.10
C ILE A 143 11.91 -11.71 -16.97
N SER A 144 12.40 -11.93 -15.76
CA SER A 144 13.66 -12.62 -15.47
C SER A 144 13.47 -14.10 -15.13
N LYS A 145 12.30 -14.71 -15.40
CA LYS A 145 12.16 -16.16 -15.30
C LYS A 145 13.08 -16.79 -16.36
N PRO A 146 14.09 -17.57 -15.99
CA PRO A 146 14.79 -18.40 -16.96
C PRO A 146 13.76 -19.37 -17.56
N ASP A 147 13.85 -19.60 -18.86
CA ASP A 147 13.08 -20.62 -19.57
C ASP A 147 13.14 -21.95 -18.78
N PRO A 148 12.03 -22.67 -18.54
CA PRO A 148 12.03 -23.97 -17.85
C PRO A 148 13.06 -24.97 -18.40
N GLU A 149 13.47 -24.85 -19.67
CA GLU A 149 14.55 -25.64 -20.27
C GLU A 149 15.93 -25.37 -19.62
N ALA A 150 16.21 -24.14 -19.18
CA ALA A 150 17.47 -23.78 -18.52
C ALA A 150 17.56 -24.29 -17.06
N GLN A 151 16.42 -24.49 -16.38
CA GLN A 151 16.38 -25.06 -15.03
C GLN A 151 16.53 -26.59 -15.05
N LEU A 152 15.92 -27.26 -16.02
CA LEU A 152 16.12 -28.71 -16.25
C LEU A 152 17.58 -29.02 -16.65
N ALA A 153 18.23 -28.15 -17.42
CA ALA A 153 19.64 -28.29 -17.79
C ALA A 153 20.62 -28.09 -16.61
N GLN A 154 20.24 -27.28 -15.60
CA GLN A 154 21.05 -27.07 -14.39
C GLN A 154 20.84 -28.16 -13.33
N GLU A 155 19.63 -28.73 -13.20
CA GLU A 155 19.38 -29.87 -12.30
C GLU A 155 19.98 -31.20 -12.78
N GLN A 156 20.23 -31.35 -14.09
CA GLN A 156 20.87 -32.57 -14.65
C GLN A 156 22.40 -32.59 -14.58
N GLN A 157 23.06 -31.56 -14.06
CA GLN A 157 24.50 -31.60 -13.79
C GLN A 157 24.89 -31.51 -12.30
N PRO A 158 24.60 -32.53 -11.48
CA PRO A 158 25.38 -32.80 -10.29
C PRO A 158 26.44 -33.88 -10.61
N GLY A 159 27.73 -33.50 -10.63
CA GLY A 159 28.77 -34.47 -10.25
C GLY A 159 29.95 -34.76 -11.18
N ARG A 160 30.31 -33.93 -12.16
CA ARG A 160 31.57 -34.16 -12.93
C ARG A 160 32.83 -33.60 -12.25
N ASN A 161 32.71 -32.64 -11.33
CA ASN A 161 33.89 -31.98 -10.73
C ASN A 161 34.45 -32.63 -9.44
N GLN A 162 33.81 -33.66 -8.86
CA GLN A 162 34.34 -34.33 -7.66
C GLN A 162 35.16 -35.59 -7.94
N ARG A 163 35.16 -36.12 -9.17
CA ARG A 163 35.91 -37.34 -9.51
C ARG A 163 37.40 -37.09 -9.82
N GLY A 164 37.78 -35.88 -10.24
CA GLY A 164 39.19 -35.55 -10.54
C GLY A 164 40.06 -35.34 -9.30
N VAL A 165 39.50 -34.82 -8.20
CA VAL A 165 40.26 -34.47 -7.00
C VAL A 165 40.64 -35.70 -6.16
N ARG A 166 39.90 -36.82 -6.26
CA ARG A 166 40.22 -38.06 -5.53
C ARG A 166 41.35 -38.87 -6.15
N GLN A 167 41.55 -38.82 -7.47
CA GLN A 167 42.64 -39.57 -8.12
C GLN A 167 44.02 -38.94 -7.94
N GLN A 168 44.09 -37.64 -7.64
CA GLN A 168 45.37 -36.95 -7.43
C GLN A 168 45.92 -37.11 -6.01
N LYS A 169 45.13 -37.67 -5.08
CA LYS A 169 45.54 -37.92 -3.69
C LYS A 169 46.04 -39.35 -3.42
N GLN A 170 46.08 -40.19 -4.45
CA GLN A 170 46.51 -41.60 -4.37
C GLN A 170 47.69 -41.93 -5.30
N ARG A 171 48.46 -40.94 -5.75
CA ARG A 171 49.75 -41.14 -6.40
C ARG A 171 50.85 -40.47 -5.59
#